data_AF-A0A1H2LCV0-F1
#
_entry.id   AF-A0A1H2LCV0-F1
#
_cell.length_a   1.000
_cell.length_b   1.000
_cell.length_c   1.000
_cell.angle_alpha   90.00
_cell.angle_beta   90.00
_cell.angle_gamma   90.00
#
_symmetry.space_group_name_H-M   'P 1'
#
loop_
_entity.id
_entity.type
_entity.pdbx_description
1 polymer ?
#
loop_
_entity_poly.entity_id
_entity_poly.type
_entity_poly.pdbx_seq_one_letter_code
_entity_poly.pdbx_strand_id
1 'polypeptide(L)' 'MSKLQRLYAEFGQSPWLDNLTRRYLHDGTLSRMVAEGIRGVIANPTIFAKAIEATPDYDDQFSSR' A
#
# COMPACT_ATOMS: atom_id res chain seq x y z
N MET A 1 -4.09 -14.12 15.78
CA MET A 1 -3.01 -13.14 15.54
C MET A 1 -2.14 -13.61 14.39
N SER A 2 -1.89 -12.76 13.40
CA SER A 2 -0.97 -13.03 12.28
C SER A 2 0.49 -12.93 12.71
N LYS A 3 1.42 -13.40 11.86
CA LYS A 3 2.87 -13.24 12.09
C LYS A 3 3.28 -11.77 12.22
N LEU A 4 2.69 -10.89 11.40
CA LEU A 4 2.97 -9.44 11.41
C LEU A 4 2.48 -8.79 12.71
N GLN A 5 1.31 -9.21 13.22
CA GLN A 5 0.79 -8.73 14.49
C GLN A 5 1.70 -9.14 15.67
N ARG A 6 2.23 -10.37 15.66
CA ARG A 6 3.20 -10.82 16.67
C ARG A 6 4.52 -10.06 16.58
N LEU A 7 5.04 -9.81 15.37
CA LEU A 7 6.28 -9.07 15.18
C LEU A 7 6.28 -7.71 15.91
N TYR A 8 5.15 -7.01 15.86
CA TYR A 8 5.00 -5.78 16.62
C TYR A 8 4.75 -6.02 18.11
N ALA A 9 3.79 -6.87 18.47
CA ALA A 9 3.36 -7.03 19.86
C ALA A 9 4.43 -7.65 20.77
N GLU A 10 5.22 -8.58 20.26
CA GLU A 10 6.21 -9.34 21.03
C GLU A 10 7.62 -8.77 20.89
N PHE A 11 7.94 -8.18 19.73
CA PHE A 11 9.32 -7.73 19.42
C PHE A 11 9.44 -6.23 19.16
N GLY A 12 8.33 -5.47 19.20
CA GLY A 12 8.33 -4.01 19.00
C GLY A 12 8.66 -3.56 17.57
N GLN A 13 8.77 -4.48 16.61
CA GLN A 13 9.13 -4.14 15.23
C GLN A 13 7.87 -3.90 14.39
N SER A 14 7.81 -2.73 13.73
CA SER A 14 6.67 -2.35 12.90
C SER A 14 6.87 -2.77 11.44
N PRO A 15 6.07 -3.71 10.90
CA PRO A 15 6.16 -4.11 9.50
C PRO A 15 5.49 -3.08 8.58
N TRP A 16 6.22 -2.67 7.55
CA TRP A 16 5.78 -1.68 6.56
C TRP A 16 5.64 -2.33 5.19
N LEU A 17 4.66 -1.86 4.41
CA LEU A 17 4.46 -2.27 3.03
C LEU A 17 5.30 -1.40 2.11
N ASP A 18 6.20 -2.03 1.34
CA ASP A 18 7.04 -1.36 0.34
C ASP A 18 6.37 -1.27 -1.04
N ASN A 19 5.12 -0.82 -1.04
CA ASN A 19 4.34 -0.57 -2.25
C ASN A 19 3.08 0.24 -1.90
N LEU A 20 2.64 1.08 -2.82
CA LEU A 20 1.32 1.71 -2.76
C LEU A 20 0.82 2.01 -4.16
N THR A 21 -0.34 1.45 -4.51
CA THR A 21 -1.05 1.76 -5.75
C THR A 21 -2.40 2.38 -5.44
N ARG A 22 -2.96 3.14 -6.38
CA ARG A 22 -4.27 3.78 -6.23
C ARG A 22 -5.38 2.75 -6.02
N ARG A 23 -5.32 1.61 -6.71
CA ARG A 23 -6.24 0.48 -6.50
C ARG A 23 -6.36 0.05 -5.03
N TYR A 24 -5.24 -0.08 -4.31
CA TYR A 24 -5.26 -0.56 -2.93
C TYR A 24 -6.08 0.34 -1.99
N LEU A 25 -6.16 1.64 -2.32
CA LEU A 25 -6.95 2.62 -1.58
C LEU A 25 -8.45 2.51 -1.90
N HIS A 26 -8.79 2.09 -3.12
CA HIS A 26 -10.19 2.06 -3.59
C HIS A 26 -10.87 0.70 -3.40
N ASP A 27 -10.15 -0.41 -3.46
CA ASP A 27 -10.73 -1.77 -3.40
C ASP A 27 -10.67 -2.42 -2.02
N GLY A 28 -10.23 -1.67 -1.00
CA GLY A 28 -10.13 -2.13 0.38
C GLY A 28 -8.91 -3.04 0.65
N THR A 29 -8.03 -3.26 -0.31
CA THR A 29 -6.81 -4.07 -0.12
C THR A 29 -5.92 -3.50 0.97
N LEU A 30 -5.67 -2.19 0.99
CA LEU A 30 -4.85 -1.59 2.06
C LEU A 30 -5.50 -1.76 3.43
N SER A 31 -6.82 -1.60 3.52
CA SER A 31 -7.57 -1.77 4.78
C SER A 31 -7.43 -3.19 5.33
N ARG A 32 -7.51 -4.21 4.46
CA ARG A 32 -7.28 -5.61 4.82
C ARG A 32 -5.84 -5.86 5.26
N MET A 33 -4.85 -5.31 4.55
CA MET A 33 -3.44 -5.41 4.95
C MET A 33 -3.16 -4.79 6.33
N VAL A 34 -3.79 -3.65 6.63
CA VAL A 34 -3.71 -3.02 7.96
C VAL A 34 -4.34 -3.92 9.03
N ALA A 35 -5.52 -4.49 8.76
CA ALA A 35 -6.17 -5.45 9.67
C ALA A 35 -5.29 -6.69 9.92
N GLU A 36 -4.51 -7.11 8.92
CA GLU A 36 -3.57 -8.23 9.00
C GLU A 36 -2.23 -7.88 9.67
N GLY A 37 -1.99 -6.60 9.97
CA GLY A 37 -0.87 -6.16 10.82
C GLY A 37 0.16 -5.26 10.14
N ILE A 38 -0.04 -4.80 8.91
CA ILE A 38 0.78 -3.73 8.31
C ILE A 38 0.55 -2.43 9.09
N ARG A 39 1.64 -1.72 9.41
CA ARG A 39 1.62 -0.50 10.25
C ARG A 39 2.13 0.76 9.57
N GLY A 40 2.60 0.64 8.34
CA GLY A 40 3.08 1.77 7.54
C GLY A 40 3.15 1.39 6.08
N VAL A 41 3.21 2.40 5.23
CA VAL A 41 3.42 2.25 3.80
C VAL A 41 4.54 3.19 3.39
N ILE A 42 5.34 2.77 2.42
CA ILE A 42 6.29 3.64 1.72
C ILE A 42 6.01 3.56 0.24
N ALA A 43 6.09 4.72 -0.39
CA ALA A 43 6.06 4.88 -1.82
C ALA A 43 7.21 5.81 -2.21
N ASN A 44 7.89 5.48 -3.28
CA ASN A 44 8.97 6.27 -3.85
C ASN A 44 8.66 6.55 -5.33
N PRO A 45 9.40 7.46 -6.00
CA PRO A 45 9.15 7.81 -7.39
C PRO A 45 9.10 6.59 -8.34
N THR A 46 9.97 5.59 -8.13
CA THR A 46 10.00 4.37 -8.95
C THR A 46 8.75 3.51 -8.77
N ILE A 47 8.25 3.37 -7.53
CA ILE A 47 7.00 2.66 -7.24
C ILE A 47 5.82 3.38 -7.90
N PHE A 48 5.75 4.70 -7.78
CA PHE A 48 4.68 5.49 -8.37
C PHE A 48 4.67 5.42 -9.90
N ALA A 49 5.83 5.57 -10.55
CA ALA A 49 5.95 5.47 -12.00
C ALA A 49 5.42 4.12 -12.51
N LYS A 50 5.82 3.01 -11.87
CA LYS A 50 5.32 1.67 -12.20
C LYS A 50 3.80 1.54 -12.01
N ALA A 51 3.24 2.13 -10.97
CA ALA A 51 1.80 2.06 -10.71
C ALA A 51 0.98 2.82 -11.78
N ILE A 52 1.49 3.98 -12.21
CA ILE A 52 0.88 4.80 -13.27
C ILE A 52 0.99 4.10 -14.63
N GLU A 53 2.14 3.52 -14.96
CA GLU A 53 2.33 2.83 -16.26
C GLU A 53 1.53 1.52 -16.35
N ALA A 54 1.35 0.80 -15.24
CA ALA A 54 0.77 -0.54 -15.26
C ALA A 54 -0.77 -0.56 -15.22
N THR A 55 -1.43 0.56 -14.88
CA THR A 55 -2.88 0.58 -14.63
C THR A 55 -3.52 1.88 -15.11
N PRO A 56 -4.78 1.85 -15.58
CA PRO A 56 -5.52 3.07 -15.94
C PRO A 56 -6.03 3.84 -14.70
N ASP A 57 -5.68 3.40 -13.49
CA ASP A 57 -6.25 3.93 -12.24
C ASP A 57 -5.98 5.44 -12.06
N TYR A 58 -5.02 5.99 -12.81
CA TYR A 58 -4.61 7.40 -12.74
C TYR A 58 -5.06 8.23 -13.95
N ASP A 59 -5.63 7.61 -14.99
CA ASP A 59 -5.89 8.25 -16.30
C ASP A 59 -6.78 9.49 -16.17
N ASP A 60 -7.82 9.42 -15.33
CA ASP A 60 -8.73 10.55 -15.09
C ASP A 60 -7.99 11.81 -14.60
N GLN A 61 -6.91 11.65 -13.83
CA GLN A 61 -6.11 12.77 -13.32
C GLN A 61 -5.20 13.39 -14.39
N PHE A 62 -4.84 12.63 -15.42
CA PHE A 62 -4.01 13.09 -16.53
C PHE A 62 -4.85 13.55 -17.74
N SER A 63 -6.16 13.29 -17.73
CA SER A 63 -7.06 13.82 -18.74
C SER A 63 -7.18 15.34 -18.61
N SER A 64 -6.64 16.07 -19.59
CA SER A 64 -6.86 17.50 -19.73
C SER A 64 -8.33 17.74 -20.05
N ARG A 65 -9.06 18.39 -19.15
CA ARG A 65 -10.30 19.08 -19.52
C ARG A 65 -9.98 20.40 -20.22
#